data_AF-A0A3C0G718-F1
#
_entry.id   AF-A0A3C0G718-F1
#
_cell.length_a   1.000
_cell.length_b   1.000
_cell.length_c   1.000
_cell.angle_alpha   90.00
_cell.angle_beta   90.00
_cell.angle_gamma   90.00
#
_symmetry.space_group_name_H-M   'P 1'
#
loop_
_entity.id
_entity.type
_entity.pdbx_description
1 polymer ?
#
loop_
_entity_poly.entity_id
_entity_poly.type
_entity_poly.pdbx_seq_one_letter_code
_entity_poly.pdbx_strand_id
1 'polypeptide(L)'
;IETLKIKVTEFTEKITRVPTLNDYMIMLALAFTAVGIAHFFGDYMSTYLTSSFDVVSDQKSFLSFLGSSFFWMVVIATGLGIALSFTKAKNYEGAGASKIGGMFIYILVATIGMKMDLGKVLENPGLIAVGFIWISIHAGLMILVAKMIKAPYFFLAVGSQANVGGAASAPVVAAEFHPSLTSVGVLLAVLGYVVGTGGALLCAYLMEVASSL
;
A
#
# COMPACT_ATOMS: atom_id res chain seq x y z
N ILE A 1 16.56 5.58 -11.07
CA ILE A 1 16.52 5.10 -9.66
C ILE A 1 17.81 5.46 -8.92
N GLU A 2 18.99 5.17 -9.47
CA GLU A 2 20.28 5.52 -8.82
C GLU A 2 20.42 7.01 -8.49
N THR A 3 20.08 7.92 -9.43
CA THR A 3 20.15 9.38 -9.17
C THR A 3 19.30 9.81 -7.99
N LEU A 4 18.12 9.19 -7.79
CA LEU A 4 17.26 9.45 -6.64
C LEU A 4 17.86 8.89 -5.36
N LYS A 5 18.43 7.66 -5.41
CA LYS A 5 19.13 7.07 -4.27
C LYS A 5 20.28 7.96 -3.82
N ILE A 6 21.17 8.36 -4.73
CA ILE A 6 22.32 9.22 -4.42
C ILE A 6 21.86 10.54 -3.77
N LYS A 7 20.91 11.23 -4.38
CA LYS A 7 20.41 12.51 -3.86
C LYS A 7 19.78 12.39 -2.46
N VAL A 8 19.05 11.30 -2.20
CA VAL A 8 18.43 11.05 -0.90
C VAL A 8 19.49 10.66 0.14
N THR A 9 20.49 9.86 -0.25
CA THR A 9 21.60 9.49 0.63
C THR A 9 22.43 10.71 1.04
N GLU A 10 22.84 11.55 0.09
CA GLU A 10 23.59 12.79 0.38
C GLU A 10 22.82 13.73 1.31
N PHE A 11 21.51 13.87 1.08
CA PHE A 11 20.66 14.66 1.97
C PHE A 11 20.61 14.05 3.37
N THR A 12 20.40 12.73 3.46
CA THR A 12 20.31 11.99 4.73
C THR A 12 21.61 12.10 5.52
N GLU A 13 22.76 11.86 4.90
CA GLU A 13 24.07 11.97 5.53
C GLU A 13 24.31 13.38 6.09
N LYS A 14 23.92 14.42 5.34
CA LYS A 14 24.05 15.81 5.78
C LYS A 14 23.23 16.15 7.03
N ILE A 15 22.08 15.51 7.22
CA ILE A 15 21.17 15.81 8.34
C ILE A 15 21.21 14.76 9.45
N THR A 16 21.96 13.67 9.25
CA THR A 16 22.03 12.54 10.19
C THR A 16 22.58 13.03 11.53
N ARG A 17 21.84 12.75 12.60
CA ARG A 17 22.22 13.08 13.97
C ARG A 17 21.70 12.05 14.95
N VAL A 18 22.28 12.03 16.16
CA VAL A 18 21.75 11.23 17.25
C VAL A 18 20.40 11.80 17.68
N PRO A 19 19.30 11.02 17.63
CA PRO A 19 17.98 11.51 18.01
C PRO A 19 17.89 11.75 19.51
N THR A 20 17.27 12.86 19.88
CA THR A 20 16.92 13.21 21.25
C THR A 20 15.48 12.79 21.58
N LEU A 21 15.11 12.79 22.87
CA LEU A 21 13.72 12.53 23.27
C LEU A 21 12.74 13.50 22.58
N ASN A 22 13.13 14.76 22.42
CA ASN A 22 12.32 15.77 21.74
C ASN A 22 12.06 15.39 20.28
N ASP A 23 13.06 14.86 19.58
CA ASP A 23 12.89 14.41 18.20
C ASP A 23 11.85 13.30 18.09
N TYR A 24 11.88 12.32 19.00
CA TYR A 24 10.86 11.27 19.05
C TYR A 24 9.47 11.82 19.34
N MET A 25 9.35 12.72 20.32
CA MET A 25 8.07 13.33 20.69
C MET A 25 7.46 14.09 19.50
N ILE A 26 8.26 14.87 18.77
CA ILE A 26 7.77 15.62 17.61
C ILE A 26 7.45 14.68 16.44
N MET A 27 8.29 13.69 16.15
CA MET A 27 8.01 12.70 15.09
C MET A 27 6.69 11.98 15.34
N LEU A 28 6.46 11.50 16.57
CA LEU A 28 5.21 10.85 16.93
C LEU A 28 4.02 11.82 16.92
N ALA A 29 4.19 13.04 17.42
CA ALA A 29 3.13 14.05 17.38
C ALA A 29 2.70 14.36 15.94
N LEU A 30 3.65 14.56 15.03
CA LEU A 30 3.36 14.79 13.61
C LEU A 30 2.69 13.56 12.97
N ALA A 31 3.21 12.36 13.22
CA ALA A 31 2.66 11.12 12.67
C ALA A 31 1.23 10.86 13.15
N PHE A 32 0.99 10.87 14.46
CA PHE A 32 -0.35 10.62 15.02
C PHE A 32 -1.34 11.73 14.69
N THR A 33 -0.90 12.98 14.59
CA THR A 33 -1.78 14.07 14.13
C THR A 33 -2.20 13.85 12.67
N ALA A 34 -1.24 13.53 11.79
CA ALA A 34 -1.54 13.26 10.38
C ALA A 34 -2.46 12.05 10.21
N VAL A 35 -2.22 10.97 10.97
CA VAL A 35 -3.06 9.77 10.99
C VAL A 35 -4.46 10.08 11.53
N GLY A 36 -4.58 10.84 12.62
CA GLY A 36 -5.87 11.24 13.18
C GLY A 36 -6.71 12.06 12.20
N ILE A 37 -6.08 13.03 11.52
CA ILE A 37 -6.72 13.80 10.43
C ILE A 37 -7.14 12.85 9.30
N ALA A 38 -6.27 11.94 8.87
CA ALA A 38 -6.58 10.99 7.80
C ALA A 38 -7.74 10.04 8.12
N HIS A 39 -7.85 9.56 9.36
CA HIS A 39 -8.99 8.77 9.82
C HIS A 39 -10.29 9.60 9.78
N PHE A 40 -10.28 10.77 10.42
CA PHE A 40 -11.47 11.62 10.50
C PHE A 40 -12.01 12.00 9.12
N PHE A 41 -11.15 12.52 8.25
CA PHE A 41 -11.55 12.93 6.91
C PHE A 41 -11.75 11.74 5.96
N GLY A 42 -11.07 10.61 6.18
CA GLY A 42 -11.26 9.39 5.40
C GLY A 42 -12.65 8.80 5.60
N ASP A 43 -13.10 8.69 6.84
CA ASP A 43 -14.44 8.22 7.18
C ASP A 43 -15.51 9.22 6.73
N TYR A 44 -15.27 10.51 6.91
CA TYR A 44 -16.16 11.56 6.41
C TYR A 44 -16.32 11.50 4.89
N MET A 45 -15.22 11.39 4.15
CA MET A 45 -15.25 11.35 2.68
C MET A 45 -15.91 10.08 2.15
N SER A 46 -15.60 8.93 2.73
CA SER A 46 -16.24 7.65 2.41
C SER A 46 -17.76 7.74 2.62
N THR A 47 -18.20 8.22 3.78
CA THR A 47 -19.63 8.36 4.10
C THR A 47 -20.32 9.38 3.19
N TYR A 48 -19.68 10.53 2.95
CA TYR A 48 -20.22 11.57 2.08
C TYR A 48 -20.40 11.06 0.64
N LEU A 49 -19.40 10.38 0.08
CA LEU A 49 -19.46 9.89 -1.29
C LEU A 49 -20.46 8.75 -1.47
N THR A 50 -20.52 7.81 -0.52
CA THR A 50 -21.47 6.70 -0.55
C THR A 50 -22.92 7.14 -0.35
N SER A 51 -23.16 8.20 0.43
CA SER A 51 -24.51 8.75 0.63
C SER A 51 -24.96 9.74 -0.45
N SER A 52 -24.02 10.38 -1.15
CA SER A 52 -24.33 11.40 -2.17
C SER A 52 -24.36 10.86 -3.59
N PHE A 53 -23.64 9.76 -3.87
CA PHE A 53 -23.51 9.22 -5.23
C PHE A 53 -23.82 7.73 -5.26
N ASP A 54 -24.94 7.37 -5.90
CA ASP A 54 -25.34 5.96 -6.10
C ASP A 54 -24.26 5.14 -6.81
N VAL A 55 -23.52 5.76 -7.74
CA VAL A 55 -22.42 5.13 -8.48
C VAL A 55 -21.23 4.77 -7.58
N VAL A 56 -21.07 5.40 -6.42
CA VAL A 56 -20.04 5.04 -5.43
C VAL A 56 -20.57 4.02 -4.42
N SER A 57 -21.87 4.08 -4.11
CA SER A 57 -22.54 3.12 -3.23
C SER A 57 -22.71 1.74 -3.86
N ASP A 58 -22.96 1.71 -5.17
CA ASP A 58 -23.13 0.48 -5.93
C ASP A 58 -21.82 -0.32 -6.03
N GLN A 59 -21.78 -1.49 -5.38
CA GLN A 59 -20.63 -2.40 -5.40
C GLN A 59 -20.29 -2.91 -6.80
N LYS A 60 -21.23 -2.89 -7.74
CA LYS A 60 -21.01 -3.30 -9.15
C LYS A 60 -20.38 -2.21 -9.99
N SER A 61 -20.37 -0.98 -9.48
CA SER A 61 -19.75 0.15 -10.15
C SER A 61 -18.24 0.11 -10.00
N PHE A 62 -17.53 0.48 -11.07
CA PHE A 62 -16.09 0.70 -11.03
C PHE A 62 -15.71 1.77 -10.01
N LEU A 63 -16.57 2.75 -9.72
CA LEU A 63 -16.27 3.83 -8.76
C LEU A 63 -16.50 3.44 -7.30
N SER A 64 -16.90 2.20 -7.01
CA SER A 64 -17.12 1.70 -5.64
C SER A 64 -15.87 1.82 -4.75
N PHE A 65 -14.66 1.79 -5.33
CA PHE A 65 -13.42 1.98 -4.56
C PHE A 65 -13.34 3.34 -3.87
N LEU A 66 -14.02 4.38 -4.40
CA LEU A 66 -14.09 5.70 -3.79
C LEU A 66 -14.94 5.71 -2.50
N GLY A 67 -15.73 4.67 -2.27
CA GLY A 67 -16.47 4.47 -1.02
C GLY A 67 -15.59 3.90 0.10
N SER A 68 -14.35 3.49 -0.17
CA SER A 68 -13.47 2.91 0.84
C SER A 68 -12.87 3.99 1.75
N SER A 69 -13.12 3.92 3.06
CA SER A 69 -12.47 4.81 4.04
C SER A 69 -10.95 4.60 4.08
N PHE A 70 -10.50 3.36 3.88
CA PHE A 70 -9.07 3.03 3.77
C PHE A 70 -8.40 3.74 2.59
N PHE A 71 -9.06 3.78 1.42
CA PHE A 71 -8.55 4.50 0.26
C PHE A 71 -8.27 5.97 0.59
N TRP A 72 -9.26 6.67 1.15
CA TRP A 72 -9.13 8.08 1.50
C TRP A 72 -8.13 8.33 2.62
N MET A 73 -8.08 7.44 3.61
CA MET A 73 -7.09 7.51 4.68
C MET A 73 -5.67 7.47 4.13
N VAL A 74 -5.36 6.57 3.18
CA VAL A 74 -4.04 6.50 2.55
C VAL A 74 -3.76 7.73 1.70
N VAL A 75 -4.73 8.19 0.91
CA VAL A 75 -4.60 9.40 0.06
C VAL A 75 -4.32 10.65 0.92
N ILE A 76 -5.08 10.86 1.99
CA ILE A 76 -4.95 12.01 2.88
C ILE A 76 -3.64 11.94 3.67
N ALA A 77 -3.32 10.79 4.28
CA ALA A 77 -2.06 10.62 5.02
C ALA A 77 -0.85 10.86 4.12
N THR A 78 -0.89 10.37 2.88
CA THR A 78 0.18 10.61 1.89
C THR A 78 0.26 12.08 1.50
N GLY A 79 -0.89 12.73 1.24
CA GLY A 79 -0.95 14.16 0.94
C GLY A 79 -0.36 15.02 2.06
N LEU A 80 -0.71 14.72 3.32
CA LEU A 80 -0.15 15.39 4.49
C LEU A 80 1.36 15.13 4.64
N GLY A 81 1.81 13.90 4.44
CA GLY A 81 3.23 13.56 4.46
C GLY A 81 4.04 14.31 3.40
N ILE A 82 3.51 14.41 2.17
CA ILE A 82 4.10 15.20 1.09
C ILE A 82 4.11 16.69 1.45
N ALA A 83 3.00 17.23 1.96
CA ALA A 83 2.94 18.62 2.40
C ALA A 83 3.99 18.93 3.49
N LEU A 84 4.11 18.06 4.50
CA LEU A 84 5.11 18.17 5.56
C LEU A 84 6.55 18.08 5.02
N SER A 85 6.78 17.33 3.95
CA SER A 85 8.10 17.22 3.31
C SER A 85 8.62 18.55 2.73
N PHE A 86 7.73 19.49 2.41
CA PHE A 86 8.11 20.85 1.98
C PHE A 86 8.43 21.78 3.15
N THR A 87 8.16 21.36 4.39
CA THR A 87 8.39 22.16 5.60
C THR A 87 9.70 21.77 6.28
N LYS A 88 9.99 22.39 7.44
CA LYS A 88 11.12 22.00 8.31
C LYS A 88 10.99 20.58 8.86
N ALA A 89 9.81 19.96 8.80
CA ALA A 89 9.58 18.59 9.27
C ALA A 89 10.43 17.54 8.54
N LYS A 90 10.86 17.81 7.29
CA LYS A 90 11.77 16.90 6.55
C LYS A 90 13.12 16.66 7.25
N ASN A 91 13.55 17.55 8.14
CA ASN A 91 14.81 17.42 8.86
C ASN A 91 14.77 16.30 9.91
N TYR A 92 13.58 15.83 10.30
CA TYR A 92 13.43 14.67 11.19
C TYR A 92 13.80 13.34 10.53
N GLU A 93 13.96 13.32 9.20
CA GLU A 93 14.56 12.18 8.52
C GLU A 93 15.97 11.89 9.05
N GLY A 94 16.74 12.94 9.37
CA GLY A 94 18.06 12.83 9.99
C GLY A 94 18.06 12.33 11.43
N ALA A 95 16.91 12.39 12.11
CA ALA A 95 16.69 11.78 13.42
C ALA A 95 16.10 10.36 13.31
N GLY A 96 15.91 9.83 12.09
CA GLY A 96 15.45 8.47 11.87
C GLY A 96 13.94 8.29 11.68
N ALA A 97 13.22 9.31 11.19
CA ALA A 97 11.77 9.22 10.93
C ALA A 97 11.39 7.98 10.08
N SER A 98 12.10 7.72 8.98
CA SER A 98 11.86 6.52 8.16
C SER A 98 12.11 5.19 8.88
N LYS A 99 13.02 5.15 9.86
CA LYS A 99 13.25 3.93 10.67
C LYS A 99 12.08 3.64 11.60
N ILE A 100 11.52 4.69 12.22
CA ILE A 100 10.30 4.57 13.04
C ILE A 100 9.11 4.16 12.15
N GLY A 101 8.97 4.73 10.96
CA GLY A 101 7.96 4.30 9.99
C GLY A 101 8.09 2.82 9.63
N GLY A 102 9.31 2.34 9.37
CA GLY A 102 9.60 0.92 9.12
C GLY A 102 9.22 0.01 10.29
N MET A 103 9.43 0.45 11.53
CA MET A 103 8.99 -0.28 12.73
C MET A 103 7.47 -0.47 12.74
N PHE A 104 6.70 0.60 12.48
CA PHE A 104 5.24 0.51 12.42
C PHE A 104 4.75 -0.43 11.30
N ILE A 105 5.47 -0.50 10.18
CA ILE A 105 5.18 -1.45 9.12
C ILE A 105 5.38 -2.89 9.59
N TYR A 106 6.45 -3.19 10.33
CA TYR A 106 6.63 -4.54 10.88
C TYR A 106 5.55 -4.88 11.92
N ILE A 107 5.14 -3.92 12.74
CA ILE A 107 4.01 -4.10 13.67
C ILE A 107 2.71 -4.39 12.91
N LEU A 108 2.45 -3.68 11.80
CA LEU A 108 1.30 -3.91 10.94
C LEU A 108 1.30 -5.34 10.36
N VAL A 109 2.43 -5.79 9.81
CA VAL A 109 2.58 -7.15 9.26
C VAL A 109 2.35 -8.21 10.33
N ALA A 110 2.97 -8.04 11.50
CA ALA A 110 2.78 -8.96 12.62
C ALA A 110 1.31 -9.03 13.05
N THR A 111 0.62 -7.88 13.11
CA THR A 111 -0.80 -7.81 13.49
C THR A 111 -1.70 -8.52 12.46
N ILE A 112 -1.42 -8.37 11.16
CA ILE A 112 -2.17 -9.08 10.12
C ILE A 112 -1.92 -10.59 10.21
N GLY A 113 -0.65 -11.00 10.40
CA GLY A 113 -0.29 -12.41 10.56
C GLY A 113 -0.97 -13.06 11.75
N MET A 114 -1.07 -12.37 12.90
CA MET A 114 -1.76 -12.88 14.10
C MET A 114 -3.28 -13.03 13.92
N LYS A 115 -3.90 -12.32 12.98
CA LYS A 115 -5.34 -12.46 12.68
C LYS A 115 -5.65 -13.64 11.75
N MET A 116 -4.64 -14.27 11.17
CA MET A 116 -4.81 -15.37 10.22
C MET A 116 -5.11 -16.68 10.96
N ASP A 117 -6.25 -17.29 10.63
CA ASP A 117 -6.62 -18.61 11.12
C ASP A 117 -6.24 -19.69 10.09
N LEU A 118 -5.12 -20.37 10.34
CA LEU A 118 -4.61 -21.44 9.48
C LEU A 118 -5.47 -22.72 9.57
N GLY A 119 -6.30 -22.89 10.60
CA GLY A 119 -7.19 -24.05 10.74
C GLY A 119 -8.24 -24.10 9.63
N LYS A 120 -8.79 -22.95 9.25
CA LYS A 120 -9.80 -22.82 8.17
C LYS A 120 -9.30 -23.26 6.81
N VAL A 121 -7.99 -23.18 6.59
CA VAL A 121 -7.35 -23.61 5.33
C VAL A 121 -7.39 -25.14 5.19
N LEU A 122 -7.37 -25.88 6.31
CA LEU A 122 -7.45 -27.34 6.33
C LEU A 122 -8.88 -27.86 6.14
N GLU A 123 -9.89 -27.06 6.46
CA GLU A 123 -11.31 -27.41 6.26
C GLU A 123 -11.69 -27.44 4.77
N ASN A 124 -11.02 -26.63 3.94
CA ASN A 124 -11.31 -26.51 2.52
C ASN A 124 -10.02 -26.59 1.68
N PRO A 125 -9.37 -27.77 1.59
CA PRO A 125 -8.09 -27.93 0.90
C PRO A 125 -8.17 -27.59 -0.59
N GLY A 126 -9.37 -27.66 -1.19
CA GLY A 126 -9.60 -27.21 -2.57
C GLY A 126 -9.25 -25.73 -2.79
N LEU A 127 -9.44 -24.86 -1.80
CA LEU A 127 -9.08 -23.44 -1.89
C LEU A 127 -7.56 -23.24 -1.97
N ILE A 128 -6.77 -24.12 -1.34
CA ILE A 128 -5.30 -24.10 -1.45
C ILE A 128 -4.88 -24.40 -2.88
N ALA A 129 -5.47 -25.41 -3.50
CA ALA A 129 -5.17 -25.78 -4.88
C ALA A 129 -5.50 -24.64 -5.86
N VAL A 130 -6.67 -24.01 -5.70
CA VAL A 130 -7.06 -22.84 -6.50
C VAL A 130 -6.10 -21.67 -6.28
N GLY A 131 -5.75 -21.38 -5.02
CA GLY A 131 -4.77 -20.35 -4.68
C GLY A 131 -3.41 -20.61 -5.30
N PHE A 132 -2.94 -21.85 -5.29
CA PHE A 132 -1.67 -22.24 -5.91
C PHE A 132 -1.68 -22.06 -7.43
N ILE A 133 -2.76 -22.49 -8.09
CA ILE A 133 -2.95 -22.29 -9.53
C ILE A 133 -2.94 -20.79 -9.86
N TRP A 134 -3.70 -19.98 -9.10
CA TRP A 134 -3.77 -18.54 -9.28
C TRP A 134 -2.39 -17.89 -9.16
N ILE A 135 -1.68 -18.13 -8.05
CA ILE A 135 -0.36 -17.53 -7.81
C ILE A 135 0.66 -17.98 -8.84
N SER A 136 0.58 -19.23 -9.31
CA SER A 136 1.44 -19.75 -10.37
C SER A 136 1.22 -19.02 -11.70
N ILE A 137 -0.04 -18.82 -12.10
CA ILE A 137 -0.40 -18.08 -13.31
C ILE A 137 0.05 -16.62 -13.18
N HIS A 138 -0.24 -15.97 -12.04
CA HIS A 138 0.17 -14.59 -11.76
C HIS A 138 1.70 -14.43 -11.83
N ALA A 139 2.45 -15.29 -11.15
CA ALA A 139 3.91 -15.24 -11.15
C ALA A 139 4.49 -15.50 -12.55
N GLY A 140 3.95 -16.49 -13.27
CA GLY A 140 4.35 -16.79 -14.65
C GLY A 140 4.12 -15.61 -15.59
N LEU A 141 2.95 -14.99 -15.54
CA LEU A 141 2.59 -13.83 -16.37
C LEU A 141 3.47 -12.62 -16.02
N MET A 142 3.68 -12.34 -14.73
CA MET A 142 4.53 -11.24 -14.28
C MET A 142 5.98 -11.42 -14.73
N ILE A 143 6.54 -12.63 -14.63
CA ILE A 143 7.90 -12.93 -15.10
C ILE A 143 8.00 -12.79 -16.61
N LEU A 144 7.02 -13.30 -17.36
CA LEU A 144 6.97 -13.20 -18.82
C LEU A 144 6.95 -11.73 -19.26
N VAL A 145 6.04 -10.93 -18.69
CA VAL A 145 5.91 -9.50 -19.01
C VAL A 145 7.19 -8.76 -18.62
N ALA A 146 7.74 -9.00 -17.42
CA ALA A 146 8.98 -8.37 -16.97
C ALA A 146 10.15 -8.67 -17.92
N LYS A 147 10.22 -9.89 -18.46
CA LYS A 147 11.22 -10.27 -19.46
C LYS A 147 11.00 -9.57 -20.80
N MET A 148 9.76 -9.46 -21.26
CA MET A 148 9.42 -8.78 -22.53
C MET A 148 9.81 -7.30 -22.52
N ILE A 149 9.49 -6.58 -21.43
CA ILE A 149 9.76 -5.15 -21.32
C ILE A 149 11.14 -4.85 -20.72
N LYS A 150 11.93 -5.88 -20.39
CA LYS A 150 13.23 -5.78 -19.71
C LYS A 150 13.14 -4.95 -18.42
N ALA A 151 12.10 -5.18 -17.63
CA ALA A 151 11.89 -4.46 -16.37
C ALA A 151 12.94 -4.87 -15.32
N PRO A 152 13.44 -3.91 -14.52
CA PRO A 152 14.28 -4.24 -13.37
C PRO A 152 13.48 -5.00 -12.30
N TYR A 153 14.17 -5.87 -11.57
CA TYR A 153 13.58 -6.74 -10.55
C TYR A 153 12.77 -5.99 -9.48
N PHE A 154 13.17 -4.75 -9.17
CA PHE A 154 12.44 -3.87 -8.26
C PHE A 154 10.95 -3.73 -8.61
N PHE A 155 10.63 -3.42 -9.88
CA PHE A 155 9.23 -3.22 -10.29
C PHE A 155 8.45 -4.52 -10.29
N LEU A 156 9.10 -5.64 -10.63
CA LEU A 156 8.49 -6.96 -10.55
C LEU A 156 8.12 -7.32 -9.11
N ALA A 157 9.03 -7.14 -8.16
CA ALA A 157 8.84 -7.50 -6.76
C ALA A 157 7.79 -6.61 -6.07
N VAL A 158 7.93 -5.29 -6.15
CA VAL A 158 7.00 -4.35 -5.50
C VAL A 158 5.63 -4.36 -6.19
N GLY A 159 5.60 -4.43 -7.54
CA GLY A 159 4.35 -4.49 -8.29
C GLY A 159 3.57 -5.78 -8.04
N SER A 160 4.23 -6.93 -8.00
CA SER A 160 3.56 -8.19 -7.65
C SER A 160 2.96 -8.15 -6.24
N GLN A 161 3.70 -7.60 -5.28
CA GLN A 161 3.21 -7.46 -3.90
C GLN A 161 2.07 -6.44 -3.78
N ALA A 162 2.08 -5.36 -4.55
CA ALA A 162 0.97 -4.41 -4.61
C ALA A 162 -0.35 -5.06 -5.05
N ASN A 163 -0.28 -6.06 -5.93
CA ASN A 163 -1.45 -6.78 -6.44
C ASN A 163 -1.92 -7.93 -5.53
N VAL A 164 -1.00 -8.64 -4.88
CA VAL A 164 -1.34 -9.85 -4.09
C VAL A 164 -1.39 -9.56 -2.59
N GLY A 165 -0.36 -8.94 -2.04
CA GLY A 165 -0.28 -8.68 -0.59
C GLY A 165 -0.66 -7.25 -0.20
N GLY A 166 -0.97 -6.40 -1.18
CA GLY A 166 -1.60 -5.09 -1.00
C GLY A 166 -0.81 -4.16 -0.09
N ALA A 167 -1.54 -3.38 0.71
CA ALA A 167 -0.96 -2.36 1.59
C ALA A 167 -0.13 -2.94 2.75
N ALA A 168 -0.22 -4.25 3.01
CA ALA A 168 0.52 -4.89 4.08
C ALA A 168 1.97 -5.20 3.68
N SER A 169 2.17 -5.78 2.51
CA SER A 169 3.48 -6.35 2.13
C SER A 169 4.21 -5.55 1.04
N ALA A 170 3.49 -4.80 0.18
CA ALA A 170 4.15 -3.99 -0.85
C ALA A 170 5.10 -2.94 -0.25
N PRO A 171 4.75 -2.22 0.84
CA PRO A 171 5.66 -1.26 1.48
C PRO A 171 6.87 -1.92 2.12
N VAL A 172 6.71 -3.15 2.65
CA VAL A 172 7.78 -3.95 3.26
C VAL A 172 8.81 -4.35 2.21
N VAL A 173 8.33 -4.92 1.10
CA VAL A 173 9.22 -5.33 -0.01
C VAL A 173 9.88 -4.12 -0.64
N ALA A 174 9.20 -2.98 -0.73
CA ALA A 174 9.82 -1.74 -1.20
C ALA A 174 10.91 -1.21 -0.23
N ALA A 175 10.68 -1.30 1.08
CA ALA A 175 11.62 -0.87 2.11
C ALA A 175 12.96 -1.63 2.05
N GLU A 176 12.91 -2.92 1.68
CA GLU A 176 14.10 -3.76 1.52
C GLU A 176 15.04 -3.24 0.41
N PHE A 177 14.50 -2.61 -0.63
CA PHE A 177 15.32 -1.97 -1.65
C PHE A 177 15.88 -0.62 -1.23
N HIS A 178 15.08 0.16 -0.49
CA HIS A 178 15.47 1.40 0.17
C HIS A 178 14.30 1.91 1.06
N PRO A 179 14.52 2.38 2.29
CA PRO A 179 13.45 2.90 3.15
C PRO A 179 12.61 4.03 2.54
N SER A 180 13.21 4.87 1.69
CA SER A 180 12.47 5.94 1.01
C SER A 180 11.46 5.43 -0.03
N LEU A 181 11.58 4.17 -0.48
CA LEU A 181 10.69 3.56 -1.47
C LEU A 181 9.43 2.96 -0.84
N THR A 182 9.36 2.88 0.49
CA THR A 182 8.17 2.42 1.23
C THR A 182 6.91 3.17 0.82
N SER A 183 7.00 4.50 0.70
CA SER A 183 5.89 5.36 0.24
C SER A 183 5.40 5.00 -1.16
N VAL A 184 6.33 4.68 -2.06
CA VAL A 184 6.04 4.20 -3.42
C VAL A 184 5.30 2.85 -3.36
N GLY A 185 5.73 1.94 -2.49
CA GLY A 185 5.03 0.66 -2.26
C GLY A 185 3.58 0.84 -1.77
N VAL A 186 3.34 1.79 -0.86
CA VAL A 186 1.98 2.13 -0.39
C VAL A 186 1.11 2.65 -1.54
N LEU A 187 1.62 3.60 -2.34
CA LEU A 187 0.89 4.16 -3.47
C LEU A 187 0.61 3.11 -4.55
N LEU A 188 1.58 2.23 -4.84
CA LEU A 188 1.39 1.13 -5.77
C LEU A 188 0.32 0.15 -5.28
N ALA A 189 0.24 -0.14 -3.97
CA ALA A 189 -0.81 -0.96 -3.40
C ALA A 189 -2.21 -0.33 -3.59
N VAL A 190 -2.33 0.99 -3.41
CA VAL A 190 -3.60 1.71 -3.68
C VAL A 190 -3.98 1.63 -5.16
N LEU A 191 -3.02 1.85 -6.07
CA LEU A 191 -3.27 1.70 -7.50
C LEU A 191 -3.65 0.26 -7.86
N GLY A 192 -3.00 -0.73 -7.25
CA GLY A 192 -3.35 -2.14 -7.37
C GLY A 192 -4.79 -2.42 -6.94
N TYR A 193 -5.28 -1.78 -5.89
CA TYR A 193 -6.66 -1.89 -5.45
C TYR A 193 -7.66 -1.31 -6.47
N VAL A 194 -7.38 -0.13 -7.04
CA VAL A 194 -8.24 0.49 -8.07
C VAL A 194 -8.31 -0.37 -9.33
N VAL A 195 -7.14 -0.77 -9.86
CA VAL A 195 -7.07 -1.61 -11.07
C VAL A 195 -7.64 -3.00 -10.80
N GLY A 196 -7.36 -3.57 -9.62
CA GLY A 196 -7.87 -4.86 -9.18
C GLY A 196 -9.39 -4.88 -9.06
N THR A 197 -10.00 -3.81 -8.55
CA THR A 197 -11.47 -3.67 -8.49
C THR A 197 -12.08 -3.73 -9.89
N GLY A 198 -11.53 -2.97 -10.85
CA GLY A 198 -11.98 -3.01 -12.23
C GLY A 198 -11.81 -4.39 -12.88
N GLY A 199 -10.67 -5.05 -12.65
CA GLY A 199 -10.41 -6.41 -13.14
C GLY A 199 -11.36 -7.44 -12.52
N ALA A 200 -11.64 -7.35 -11.23
CA ALA A 200 -12.57 -8.25 -10.53
C ALA A 200 -14.00 -8.11 -11.08
N LEU A 201 -14.46 -6.88 -11.30
CA LEU A 201 -15.76 -6.62 -11.91
C LEU A 201 -15.83 -7.19 -13.33
N LEU A 202 -14.79 -6.99 -14.14
CA LEU A 202 -14.72 -7.57 -15.48
C LEU A 202 -14.80 -9.10 -15.44
N CYS A 203 -14.04 -9.75 -14.56
CA CYS A 203 -14.10 -11.20 -14.38
C CYS A 203 -15.50 -11.66 -13.92
N ALA A 204 -16.13 -10.92 -13.01
CA ALA A 204 -17.49 -11.22 -12.55
C ALA A 204 -18.51 -11.16 -13.71
N TYR A 205 -18.44 -10.12 -14.54
CA TYR A 205 -19.29 -10.01 -15.74
C TYR A 205 -19.03 -11.15 -16.74
N LEU A 206 -17.78 -11.53 -16.96
CA LEU A 206 -17.45 -12.66 -17.85
C LEU A 206 -18.01 -13.99 -17.31
N MET A 207 -17.95 -14.22 -15.99
CA MET A 207 -18.55 -15.40 -15.36
C MET A 207 -20.08 -15.38 -15.42
N GLU A 208 -20.71 -14.21 -15.24
CA GLU A 208 -22.17 -14.07 -15.38
C GLU A 208 -22.61 -14.47 -16.80
N VAL A 209 -21.95 -13.93 -17.82
CA VAL A 209 -22.21 -14.32 -19.23
C VAL A 209 -21.98 -15.81 -19.45
N ALA A 210 -20.85 -16.35 -18.98
CA ALA A 210 -20.51 -17.77 -19.17
C ALA A 210 -21.43 -18.74 -18.42
N SER A 211 -21.99 -18.35 -17.28
CA SER A 211 -22.91 -19.19 -16.49
C SER A 211 -24.38 -19.06 -16.94
N SER A 212 -24.70 -18.02 -17.71
CA SER A 212 -25.99 -17.85 -18.37
C SER A 212 -26.12 -18.59 -19.72
N LEU A 213 -25.01 -19.19 -20.19
CA LEU A 213 -24.91 -20.07 -21.37
C LEU A 213 -25.12 -21.54 -20.97
#